data_AF-A0A396JS07-F1
#
_entry.id   AF-A0A396JS07-F1
#
_cell.length_a   1.000
_cell.length_b   1.000
_cell.length_c   1.000
_cell.angle_alpha   90.00
_cell.angle_beta   90.00
_cell.angle_gamma   90.00
#
_symmetry.space_group_name_H-M   'P 1'
#
loop_
_entity.id
_entity.type
_entity.pdbx_description
1 polymer ?
#
loop_
_entity_poly.entity_id
_entity_poly.type
_entity_poly.pdbx_seq_one_letter_code
_entity_poly.pdbx_strand_id
1 'polypeptide(L)' 'MGAPKQNWTSEEEAASKAGVVKHGVGKWCTVLKNPEFNRVLYICSNVNLKVFEN' A
#
# COMPACT_ATOMS: atom_id res chain seq x y z
N MET A 1 3.71 21.20 3.12
CA MET A 1 3.82 19.82 2.61
C MET A 1 2.41 19.30 2.38
N GLY A 2 1.96 19.25 1.12
CA GLY A 2 0.60 18.83 0.77
C GLY A 2 0.67 18.10 -0.56
N ALA A 3 1.15 16.86 -0.53
CA ALA A 3 1.06 16.01 -1.71
C ALA A 3 -0.43 15.70 -1.93
N PRO A 4 -0.94 15.79 -3.17
CA PRO A 4 -2.34 15.49 -3.46
C PRO A 4 -2.61 14.08 -2.96
N LYS A 5 -3.67 13.97 -2.14
CA LYS A 5 -4.17 12.74 -1.55
C LYS A 5 -4.41 11.75 -2.69
N GLN A 6 -3.41 10.92 -2.99
CA GLN A 6 -3.52 9.89 -4.01
C GLN A 6 -4.65 8.98 -3.52
N ASN A 7 -5.74 9.00 -4.27
CA ASN A 7 -6.98 8.34 -3.95
C ASN A 7 -6.74 6.86 -4.16
N TRP A 8 -6.43 6.17 -3.07
CA TRP A 8 -6.41 4.72 -2.99
C TRP A 8 -7.71 4.19 -3.60
N THR A 9 -7.60 3.42 -4.66
CA THR A 9 -8.76 2.70 -5.19
C THR A 9 -9.16 1.61 -4.18
N SER A 10 -10.43 1.19 -4.19
CA SER A 10 -10.87 0.10 -3.28
C SER A 10 -10.04 -1.17 -3.41
N GLU A 11 -9.51 -1.45 -4.61
CA GLU A 11 -8.66 -2.61 -4.84
C GLU A 11 -7.29 -2.44 -4.17
N GLU A 12 -6.66 -1.28 -4.31
CA GLU A 12 -5.41 -0.96 -3.62
C GLU A 12 -5.59 -0.92 -2.10
N GLU A 13 -6.68 -0.34 -1.59
CA GLU A 13 -6.95 -0.32 -0.15
C GLU A 13 -7.12 -1.74 0.40
N ALA A 14 -7.85 -2.61 -0.32
CA ALA A 14 -8.03 -4.00 0.06
C ALA A 14 -6.72 -4.78 0.02
N ALA A 15 -5.91 -4.63 -1.04
CA ALA A 15 -4.61 -5.25 -1.16
C ALA A 15 -3.64 -4.76 -0.06
N SER A 16 -3.68 -3.47 0.26
CA SER A 16 -2.89 -2.84 1.30
C SER A 16 -3.26 -3.37 2.69
N LYS A 17 -4.56 -3.36 3.03
CA LYS A 17 -5.06 -3.97 4.28
C LYS A 17 -4.76 -5.46 4.37
N ALA A 18 -4.98 -6.22 3.30
CA ALA A 18 -4.68 -7.65 3.28
C ALA A 18 -3.19 -7.92 3.44
N GLY A 19 -2.34 -7.12 2.79
CA GLY A 19 -0.89 -7.19 2.94
C GLY A 19 -0.42 -6.88 4.36
N VAL A 20 -1.00 -5.86 5.01
CA VAL A 20 -0.73 -5.52 6.41
C VAL A 20 -1.20 -6.63 7.35
N VAL A 21 -2.37 -7.21 7.11
CA VAL A 21 -2.88 -8.34 7.91
C VAL A 21 -1.98 -9.57 7.74
N LYS A 22 -1.46 -9.82 6.53
CA LYS A 22 -0.62 -10.98 6.22
C LYS A 22 0.83 -10.83 6.70
N HIS A 23 1.42 -9.64 6.61
CA HIS A 23 2.85 -9.40 6.89
C HIS A 23 3.13 -8.58 8.16
N GLY A 24 2.15 -7.81 8.63
CA GLY A 24 2.27 -6.86 9.72
C GLY A 24 2.35 -5.41 9.25
N VAL A 25 1.93 -4.50 10.15
CA VAL A 25 2.03 -3.04 9.99
C VAL A 25 3.51 -2.63 9.82
N GLY A 26 3.77 -1.65 8.96
CA GLY A 26 5.13 -1.17 8.67
C GLY A 26 5.97 -2.05 7.72
N LYS A 27 5.48 -3.24 7.32
CA LYS A 27 6.13 -4.12 6.33
C LYS A 27 5.72 -3.79 4.89
N TRP A 28 5.47 -2.51 4.59
CA TRP A 28 5.03 -2.02 3.27
C TRP A 28 5.96 -2.45 2.13
N CYS A 29 7.27 -2.40 2.33
CA CYS A 29 8.26 -2.90 1.35
C CYS A 29 8.11 -4.41 1.10
N THR A 30 7.70 -5.19 2.10
CA THR A 30 7.40 -6.62 1.92
C THR A 30 6.10 -6.78 1.13
N VAL A 31 5.03 -6.06 1.49
CA VAL A 31 3.75 -6.07 0.77
C VAL A 31 3.95 -5.71 -0.72
N LEU A 32 4.71 -4.67 -1.03
CA LEU A 32 5.02 -4.28 -2.43
C LEU A 32 5.84 -5.32 -3.20
N LYS A 33 6.72 -6.07 -2.52
CA LYS A 33 7.51 -7.13 -3.16
C LYS A 33 6.71 -8.40 -3.42
N ASN A 34 5.56 -8.58 -2.76
CA ASN A 34 4.73 -9.75 -2.97
C ASN A 34 4.01 -9.63 -4.31
N PRO A 35 4.17 -10.57 -5.25
CA PRO A 35 3.51 -10.50 -6.55
C PRO A 35 1.97 -10.45 -6.46
N GLU A 36 1.40 -11.04 -5.40
CA GLU A 36 -0.04 -10.99 -5.10
C GLU A 36 -0.58 -9.58 -4.88
N PHE A 37 0.20 -8.72 -4.20
CA PHE A 37 -0.20 -7.34 -3.89
C PHE A 37 0.43 -6.33 -4.86
N ASN A 38 1.65 -6.61 -5.35
CA ASN A 38 2.35 -5.77 -6.31
C ASN A 38 1.52 -5.56 -7.58
N ARG A 39 0.80 -6.57 -8.07
CA ARG A 39 -0.09 -6.40 -9.25
C ARG A 39 -1.13 -5.28 -9.09
N VAL A 40 -1.55 -4.99 -7.84
CA VAL A 40 -2.51 -3.93 -7.51
C VAL A 40 -1.77 -2.64 -7.10
N LEU A 41 -0.70 -2.79 -6.30
CA LEU A 41 0.05 -1.70 -5.71
C LEU A 41 1.26 -1.24 -6.54
N TYR A 42 1.48 -1.74 -7.75
CA TYR A 42 2.69 -1.43 -8.55
C TYR A 42 2.78 0.07 -8.90
N ILE A 43 1.64 0.75 -8.97
CA ILE A 43 1.53 2.20 -9.15
C ILE A 43 1.65 2.98 -7.84
N CYS A 44 1.51 2.31 -6.69
CA CYS A 44 1.63 2.90 -5.36
C CYS A 44 3.07 2.77 -4.84
N SER A 45 3.79 3.89 -4.82
CA SER A 45 5.13 3.93 -4.22
C SER A 45 5.08 3.76 -2.70
N ASN A 46 6.18 3.30 -2.08
CA ASN A 46 6.34 3.18 -0.62
C ASN A 46 5.91 4.45 0.15
N VAL A 47 6.15 5.62 -0.44
CA VAL A 47 5.74 6.92 0.12
C VAL A 47 4.21 6.95 0.29
N ASN A 48 3.43 6.51 -0.70
CA ASN A 48 1.96 6.51 -0.66
C ASN A 48 1.40 5.58 0.42
N LEU A 49 2.00 4.39 0.61
CA LEU A 49 1.59 3.43 1.65
C LEU A 49 1.81 4.00 3.05
N LYS A 50 2.90 4.74 3.25
CA LYS A 50 3.20 5.34 4.56
C LYS A 50 2.24 6.48 4.91
N VAL A 51 1.68 7.18 3.92
CA VAL A 51 0.66 8.22 4.16
C VAL A 51 -0.71 7.62 4.50
N PHE A 52 -0.95 6.33 4.25
CA PHE A 52 -2.21 5.66 4.61
C PHE A 52 -2.35 5.43 6.12
N GLU A 53 -1.23 5.38 6.86
CA GLU A 53 -1.21 5.17 8.31
C GLU A 53 -1.32 6.45 9.15
N ASN A 54 -1.32 7.64 8.52
CA ASN A 54 -1.27 8.93 9.22
C ASN A 54 -2.56 9.75 9.08
#